data_AF-A0A966XLI2-F1
#
_entry.id   AF-A0A966XLI2-F1
#
_cell.length_a   1.000
_cell.length_b   1.000
_cell.length_c   1.000
_cell.angle_alpha   90.00
_cell.angle_beta   90.00
_cell.angle_gamma   90.00
#
_symmetry.space_group_name_H-M   'P 1'
#
loop_
_entity.id
_entity.type
_entity.pdbx_description
1 polymer ?
#
loop_
_entity_poly.entity_id
_entity_poly.type
_entity_poly.pdbx_seq_one_letter_code
_entity_poly.pdbx_strand_id
1 'polypeptide(L)' 'DRPGILNIIANEFEKLQLKLINAKISTLGERVDDIFFMTDRDGLAVHESNHEKIEQAIEKALALTGD' A
#
# COMPACT_ATOMS: atom_id res chain seq x y z
N ASP A 1 -10.59 -4.39 -12.59
CA ASP A 1 -9.14 -4.21 -12.41
C ASP A 1 -8.75 -2.86 -13.00
N ARG A 2 -8.06 -1.99 -12.25
CA ARG A 2 -7.54 -0.72 -12.78
C ARG A 2 -6.04 -0.91 -13.01
N PRO A 3 -5.59 -1.08 -14.27
CA PRO A 3 -4.17 -1.22 -14.57
C PRO A 3 -3.39 -0.06 -13.95
N GLY A 4 -2.40 -0.37 -13.11
CA GLY A 4 -1.52 0.64 -12.50
C GLY A 4 -1.74 0.95 -11.02
N ILE A 5 -2.87 0.57 -10.40
CA ILE A 5 -3.08 0.79 -8.95
C ILE A 5 -1.97 0.13 -8.12
N LEU A 6 -1.66 -1.14 -8.39
CA LEU A 6 -0.60 -1.84 -7.66
C LEU A 6 0.77 -1.17 -7.83
N ASN A 7 1.05 -0.58 -9.01
CA ASN A 7 2.30 0.13 -9.24
C ASN A 7 2.39 1.42 -8.42
N ILE A 8 1.26 2.14 -8.28
CA ILE A 8 1.16 3.35 -7.46
C ILE A 8 1.39 3.00 -5.98
N ILE A 9 0.70 1.96 -5.50
CA ILE A 9 0.85 1.47 -4.12
C ILE A 9 2.30 1.03 -3.86
N ALA A 10 2.91 0.26 -4.76
CA ALA A 10 4.29 -0.18 -4.63
C ALA A 10 5.28 1.00 -4.59
N ASN A 11 5.07 2.02 -5.43
CA ASN A 11 5.90 3.22 -5.44
C ASN A 11 5.77 4.02 -4.12
N GLU A 12 4.58 4.11 -3.55
CA GLU A 12 4.40 4.75 -2.23
C GLU A 12 5.09 3.96 -1.12
N PHE A 13 5.05 2.62 -1.15
CA PHE A 13 5.77 1.79 -0.19
C PHE A 13 7.28 2.05 -0.23
N GLU A 14 7.87 2.16 -1.43
CA GLU A 14 9.29 2.50 -1.57
C GLU A 14 9.62 3.89 -0.99
N LYS A 15 8.80 4.91 -1.29
CA LYS A 15 8.98 6.27 -0.75
C LYS A 15 8.90 6.30 0.77
N LEU A 16 8.04 5.47 1.35
CA LEU A 16 7.86 5.33 2.80
C LEU A 16 8.93 4.43 3.44
N GLN A 17 9.86 3.87 2.65
CA GLN A 17 10.89 2.93 3.08
C GLN A 17 10.32 1.68 3.77
N LEU A 18 9.19 1.20 3.25
CA LEU A 18 8.53 -0.01 3.73
C LEU A 18 8.91 -1.18 2.83
N LYS A 19 9.10 -2.34 3.44
CA LYS A 19 9.35 -3.61 2.75
C LYS A 19 8.08 -4.44 2.76
N LEU A 20 7.68 -4.91 1.58
CA LEU A 20 6.59 -5.86 1.42
C LEU A 20 7.09 -7.27 1.76
N ILE A 21 6.50 -7.90 2.77
CA ILE A 21 6.75 -9.31 3.11
C ILE A 21 5.87 -10.21 2.26
N ASN A 22 4.58 -9.89 2.19
CA ASN A 22 3.59 -10.69 1.48
C ASN A 22 2.40 -9.82 1.07
N ALA A 23 1.73 -10.19 -0.02
CA ALA A 23 0.49 -9.57 -0.45
C ALA A 23 -0.55 -10.65 -0.73
N LYS A 24 -1.78 -10.43 -0.28
CA LYS A 24 -2.94 -11.24 -0.63
C LYS A 24 -3.91 -10.36 -1.40
N ILE A 25 -3.99 -10.61 -2.70
CA ILE A 25 -4.91 -9.95 -3.62
C ILE A 25 -6.09 -10.88 -3.78
N SER A 26 -7.29 -10.43 -3.47
CA SER A 26 -8.50 -11.25 -3.54
C SER A 26 -9.63 -10.47 -4.18
N THR A 27 -10.35 -11.13 -5.10
CA THR A 27 -11.52 -10.56 -5.75
C THR A 27 -12.75 -11.35 -5.33
N LEU A 28 -13.75 -10.68 -4.74
CA LEU A 28 -15.04 -11.27 -4.41
C LEU A 28 -16.13 -10.55 -5.19
N GLY A 29 -16.65 -11.19 -6.24
CA GLY A 29 -17.57 -10.55 -7.17
C GLY A 29 -16.89 -9.35 -7.85
N GLU A 30 -17.45 -8.15 -7.66
CA GLU A 30 -16.89 -6.91 -8.21
C GLU A 30 -15.97 -6.16 -7.23
N ARG A 31 -15.85 -6.62 -5.98
CA ARG A 31 -14.99 -5.98 -4.98
C ARG A 31 -13.61 -6.62 -4.98
N VAL A 32 -12.59 -5.77 -4.94
CA VAL A 32 -11.19 -6.17 -4.72
C VAL A 32 -10.84 -5.86 -3.27
N ASP A 33 -10.32 -6.85 -2.55
CA ASP A 33 -9.74 -6.69 -1.22
C ASP A 33 -8.26 -7.08 -1.30
N ASP A 34 -7.38 -6.08 -1.21
CA ASP A 34 -5.93 -6.24 -1.24
C ASP A 34 -5.35 -6.04 0.17
N ILE A 35 -4.62 -7.05 0.66
CA ILE A 35 -3.97 -7.02 1.97
C ILE A 35 -2.46 -7.10 1.77
N PHE A 36 -1.72 -6.14 2.33
CA PHE A 36 -0.26 -6.08 2.28
C PHE A 36 0.32 -6.24 3.69
N PHE A 37 1.23 -7.19 3.86
CA PHE A 37 1.99 -7.40 5.09
C PHE A 37 3.36 -6.76 4.93
N MET A 38 3.70 -5.81 5.81
CA MET A 38 4.85 -4.94 5.60
C MET A 38 5.67 -4.72 6.87
N THR A 39 6.95 -4.47 6.69
CA THR A 39 7.90 -4.02 7.71
C THR A 39 8.51 -2.69 7.32
N ASP A 40 9.24 -2.07 8.24
CA ASP A 40 10.20 -1.04 7.85
C ASP A 40 11.38 -1.62 7.03
N ARG A 41 12.30 -0.74 6.64
CA ARG A 41 13.52 -1.10 5.89
C ARG A 41 14.45 -2.06 6.63
N ASP A 42 14.39 -2.09 7.95
CA ASP A 42 15.24 -2.91 8.81
C ASP A 42 14.58 -4.29 9.08
N GLY A 43 13.38 -4.52 8.56
CA GLY A 43 12.63 -5.77 8.72
C GLY A 43 11.84 -5.84 10.03
N LEU A 44 11.70 -4.71 10.72
CA LEU A 44 10.95 -4.61 11.98
C LEU A 44 9.51 -4.17 11.72
N ALA A 45 8.65 -4.43 12.72
CA ALA A 45 7.28 -3.96 12.67
C ALA A 45 7.24 -2.43 12.49
N VAL A 46 6.34 -1.96 11.63
CA VAL A 46 6.13 -0.53 11.44
C VAL A 46 5.68 0.09 12.76
N HIS A 47 6.36 1.16 13.17
CA HIS A 47 6.01 1.85 14.41
C HIS A 47 4.65 2.56 14.28
N GLU A 48 3.82 2.50 15.33
CA GLU A 48 2.46 3.06 15.34
C GLU A 48 2.41 4.55 14.97
N SER A 49 3.43 5.31 15.36
CA SER A 49 3.55 6.73 15.01
C SER A 49 3.61 7.01 13.51
N ASN A 50 3.89 6.01 12.68
CA ASN A 50 3.94 6.13 11.22
C ASN A 50 2.62 5.73 10.55
N HIS A 51 1.68 5.11 11.26
CA HIS A 51 0.46 4.56 10.66
C HIS A 51 -0.37 5.63 9.94
N GLU A 52 -0.66 6.75 10.62
CA GLU A 52 -1.44 7.85 10.03
C GLU A 52 -0.75 8.44 8.80
N LYS A 53 0.57 8.61 8.83
CA LYS A 53 1.34 9.10 7.68
C LYS A 53 1.26 8.16 6.48
N ILE A 54 1.33 6.85 6.73
CA ILE A 54 1.26 5.81 5.69
C ILE A 54 -0.13 5.82 5.05
N GLU A 55 -1.18 5.83 5.87
CA GLU A 55 -2.58 5.91 5.42
C GLU A 55 -2.81 7.12 4.52
N GLN A 56 -2.48 8.32 5.00
CA GLN A 56 -2.64 9.56 4.23
C GLN A 56 -1.85 9.56 2.92
N ALA A 57 -0.63 9.01 2.90
CA ALA A 57 0.17 8.94 1.69
C ALA A 57 -0.46 8.04 0.62
N ILE A 58 -0.95 6.87 1.02
CA ILE A 58 -1.60 5.91 0.11
C ILE A 58 -2.93 6.48 -0.40
N GLU A 59 -3.77 7.02 0.48
CA GLU A 59 -5.04 7.66 0.08
C GLU A 59 -4.82 8.77 -0.94
N LYS A 60 -3.84 9.65 -0.68
CA LYS A 60 -3.49 10.73 -1.59
C LYS A 60 -3.01 10.22 -2.94
N ALA A 61 -2.16 9.18 -2.97
CA ALA A 61 -1.65 8.62 -4.21
C ALA A 61 -2.77 7.98 -5.05
N LEU A 62 -3.73 7.33 -4.41
CA LEU A 62 -4.89 6.75 -5.09
C LEU A 62 -5.89 7.81 -5.58
N ALA A 63 -6.07 8.91 -4.84
CA ALA A 63 -6.94 10.02 -5.27
C ALA A 63 -6.41 10.72 -6.54
N LEU A 64 -5.08 10.80 -6.71
CA LEU A 64 -4.43 11.44 -7.86
C LEU A 64 -4.51 10.64 -9.17
N THR A 65 -5.10 9.44 -9.15
CA THR A 65 -5.26 8.59 -10.34
C THR A 65 -6.69 8.47 -10.84
N GLY A 66 -7.58 9.31 -10.33
CA GLY A 66 -8.90 9.55 -10.91
C GLY A 66 -8.91 10.74 -11.86
N ASP A 67 -8.33 10.60 -13.06
CA ASP A 67 -8.55 11.44 -14.24
C ASP A 67 -8.44 10.57 -15.51
#